data_AF-A0A966KVD4-F1
#
_entry.id   AF-A0A966KVD4-F1
#
_cell.length_a   1.000
_cell.length_b   1.000
_cell.length_c   1.000
_cell.angle_alpha   90.00
_cell.angle_beta   90.00
_cell.angle_gamma   90.00
#
_symmetry.space_group_name_H-M   'P 1'
#
loop_
_entity.id
_entity.type
_entity.pdbx_description
1 polymer ?
#
loop_
_entity_poly.entity_id
_entity_poly.type
_entity_poly.pdbx_seq_one_letter_code
_entity_poly.pdbx_strand_id
1 'polypeptide(L)'
;MVKIIVLSEYITNPPQISGEGRTKILGGPLYGLARVQELVEDEAVLKAWTEKCRKDVRKWFDDDMHRVVELIGSLKSSDYIDSEWCENGAGAVAACDAYSIKKFETAPATGQRIKMEYFLKFAVSKTGKVVLMVSCHG
;
A
#
# COMPACT_ATOMS: atom_id res chain seq x y z
N MET A 1 -22.44 -7.39 -17.52
CA MET A 1 -21.28 -6.49 -17.30
C MET A 1 -21.24 -6.19 -15.82
N VAL A 2 -20.22 -6.66 -15.09
CA VAL A 2 -20.10 -6.37 -13.66
C VAL A 2 -19.56 -4.95 -13.54
N LYS A 3 -20.32 -4.07 -12.89
CA LYS A 3 -19.91 -2.69 -12.65
C LYS A 3 -18.76 -2.69 -11.65
N ILE A 4 -17.57 -2.24 -12.06
CA ILE A 4 -16.43 -2.11 -11.15
C ILE A 4 -16.69 -0.97 -10.15
N ILE A 5 -16.40 -1.22 -8.89
CA ILE A 5 -16.47 -0.23 -7.82
C ILE A 5 -15.09 0.41 -7.62
N VAL A 6 -14.99 1.73 -7.81
CA VAL A 6 -13.78 2.51 -7.49
C VAL A 6 -13.82 2.92 -6.02
N LEU A 7 -12.88 2.43 -5.22
CA LEU A 7 -12.78 2.71 -3.78
C LEU A 7 -11.91 3.94 -3.45
N SER A 8 -10.88 4.20 -4.25
CA SER A 8 -9.99 5.34 -4.07
C SER A 8 -10.70 6.68 -4.33
N GLU A 9 -10.22 7.75 -3.70
CA GLU A 9 -10.63 9.12 -4.04
C GLU A 9 -10.19 9.53 -5.44
N TYR A 10 -9.06 8.98 -5.93
CA TYR A 10 -8.67 9.11 -7.33
C TYR A 10 -9.60 8.28 -8.21
N ILE A 11 -10.22 8.92 -9.20
CA ILE A 11 -11.26 8.33 -10.05
C ILE A 11 -11.03 8.55 -11.56
N THR A 12 -9.89 9.10 -11.96
CA THR A 12 -9.63 9.43 -13.36
C THR A 12 -9.30 8.18 -14.15
N ASN A 13 -10.07 7.89 -15.19
CA ASN A 13 -9.89 6.76 -16.11
C ASN A 13 -9.70 5.40 -15.39
N PRO A 14 -10.68 4.94 -14.60
CA PRO A 14 -10.62 3.63 -13.98
C PRO A 14 -10.77 2.53 -15.05
N PRO A 15 -10.23 1.32 -14.80
CA PRO A 15 -10.49 0.16 -15.64
C PRO A 15 -11.99 -0.05 -15.81
N GLN A 16 -12.42 -0.36 -17.02
CA GLN A 16 -13.84 -0.58 -17.32
C GLN A 16 -14.26 -2.03 -17.10
N ILE A 17 -13.31 -2.97 -17.16
CA ILE A 17 -13.55 -4.40 -17.02
C ILE A 17 -12.61 -5.00 -15.97
N SER A 18 -13.16 -5.86 -15.10
CA SER A 18 -12.37 -6.59 -14.10
C SER A 18 -11.47 -7.61 -14.78
N GLY A 19 -10.25 -7.83 -14.26
CA GLY A 19 -9.33 -8.81 -14.84
C GLY A 19 -8.47 -8.29 -16.00
N GLU A 20 -8.51 -7.00 -16.33
CA GLU A 20 -7.53 -6.37 -17.25
C GLU A 20 -6.10 -6.32 -16.68
N GLY A 21 -5.91 -6.75 -15.44
CA GLY A 21 -4.61 -6.75 -14.77
C GLY A 21 -4.23 -5.37 -14.22
N ARG A 22 -2.94 -5.19 -13.94
CA ARG A 22 -2.41 -3.95 -13.36
C ARG A 22 -2.30 -2.88 -14.45
N THR A 23 -3.08 -1.82 -14.34
CA THR A 23 -3.04 -0.68 -15.27
C THR A 23 -2.25 0.46 -14.65
N LYS A 24 -1.15 0.88 -15.29
CA LYS A 24 -0.33 2.00 -14.81
C LYS A 24 -1.03 3.34 -14.99
N ILE A 25 -0.82 4.24 -14.04
CA ILE A 25 -1.31 5.62 -14.04
C ILE A 25 -0.08 6.53 -14.17
N LEU A 26 -0.10 7.41 -15.17
CA LEU A 26 0.99 8.35 -15.42
C LEU A 26 0.76 9.65 -14.63
N GLY A 27 1.85 10.34 -14.26
CA GLY A 27 1.78 11.65 -13.59
C GLY A 27 2.44 11.72 -12.21
N GLY A 28 3.03 10.63 -11.73
CA GLY A 28 3.66 10.57 -10.40
C GLY A 28 2.67 10.16 -9.31
N PRO A 29 3.04 10.36 -8.03
CA PRO A 29 2.19 10.00 -6.89
C PRO A 29 0.80 10.65 -6.97
N LEU A 30 -0.24 9.87 -6.73
CA LEU A 30 -1.62 10.33 -6.72
C LEU A 30 -1.99 11.00 -5.39
N TYR A 31 -1.32 10.60 -4.31
CA TYR A 31 -1.55 11.12 -2.97
C TYR A 31 -0.32 11.86 -2.48
N GLY A 32 -0.51 13.07 -1.95
CA GLY A 32 0.57 13.79 -1.30
C GLY A 32 1.13 12.98 -0.13
N LEU A 33 2.41 12.61 -0.19
CA LEU A 33 3.02 11.72 0.80
C LEU A 33 2.86 12.24 2.24
N ALA A 34 3.07 13.54 2.46
CA ALA A 34 2.89 14.16 3.77
C ALA A 34 1.45 13.98 4.32
N ARG A 35 0.43 14.11 3.46
CA ARG A 35 -0.97 13.87 3.85
C ARG A 35 -1.21 12.41 4.21
N VAL A 36 -0.62 11.48 3.46
CA VAL A 36 -0.73 10.05 3.79
C VAL A 36 -0.08 9.75 5.13
N GLN A 37 1.11 10.32 5.38
CA GLN A 37 1.85 10.16 6.64
C GLN A 37 1.04 10.69 7.83
N GLU A 38 0.42 11.86 7.71
CA GLU A 38 -0.49 12.42 8.73
C GLU A 38 -1.72 11.53 8.94
N LEU A 39 -2.35 11.04 7.87
CA LEU A 39 -3.53 10.17 7.99
C LEU A 39 -3.23 8.89 8.77
N VAL A 40 -2.10 8.24 8.51
CA VAL A 40 -1.79 6.94 9.13
C VAL A 40 -1.33 7.04 10.59
N GLU A 41 -1.15 8.25 11.15
CA GLU A 41 -0.94 8.42 12.59
C GLU A 41 -2.12 7.86 13.40
N ASP A 42 -3.34 7.88 12.85
CA ASP A 42 -4.47 7.11 13.35
C ASP A 42 -4.48 5.70 12.73
N GLU A 43 -3.95 4.71 13.43
CA GLU A 43 -3.91 3.32 12.97
C GLU A 43 -5.32 2.78 12.57
N ALA A 44 -6.40 3.32 13.14
CA ALA A 44 -7.76 2.89 12.82
C ALA A 44 -8.16 3.18 11.37
N VAL A 45 -7.50 4.14 10.70
CA VAL A 45 -7.75 4.46 9.30
C VAL A 45 -7.05 3.50 8.34
N LEU A 46 -6.06 2.75 8.81
CA LEU A 46 -5.30 1.80 7.99
C LEU A 46 -6.08 0.48 7.82
N LYS A 47 -6.21 0.02 6.57
CA LYS A 47 -6.94 -1.21 6.23
C LYS A 47 -6.17 -2.08 5.25
N ALA A 48 -5.80 -3.28 5.69
CA ALA A 48 -5.29 -4.33 4.82
C ALA A 48 -6.43 -4.86 3.93
N TRP A 49 -6.37 -4.51 2.63
CA TRP A 49 -7.52 -4.63 1.74
C TRP A 49 -7.77 -6.05 1.23
N THR A 50 -6.70 -6.76 0.90
CA THR A 50 -6.75 -8.11 0.34
C THR A 50 -6.36 -9.13 1.39
N GLU A 51 -6.84 -10.37 1.24
CA GLU A 51 -6.42 -11.47 2.11
C GLU A 51 -4.91 -11.70 2.04
N LYS A 52 -4.31 -11.53 0.85
CA LYS A 52 -2.86 -11.55 0.67
C LYS A 52 -2.18 -10.48 1.53
N CYS A 53 -2.68 -9.25 1.53
CA CYS A 53 -2.12 -8.19 2.36
C CYS A 53 -2.19 -8.54 3.85
N ARG A 54 -3.32 -9.06 4.34
CA ARG A 54 -3.43 -9.49 5.75
C ARG A 54 -2.41 -10.56 6.09
N LYS A 55 -2.21 -11.55 5.22
CA LYS A 55 -1.20 -12.59 5.39
C LYS A 55 0.23 -12.04 5.36
N ASP A 56 0.51 -11.08 4.49
CA ASP A 56 1.82 -10.42 4.41
C ASP A 56 2.08 -9.59 5.67
N VAL A 57 1.09 -8.86 6.17
CA VAL A 57 1.20 -8.11 7.44
C VAL A 57 1.49 -9.07 8.59
N ARG A 58 0.70 -10.14 8.75
CA ARG A 58 0.96 -11.17 9.77
C ARG A 58 2.36 -11.74 9.67
N LYS A 59 2.77 -12.13 8.46
CA LYS A 59 4.05 -12.81 8.25
C LYS A 59 5.25 -11.91 8.59
N TRP A 60 5.21 -10.65 8.22
CA TRP A 60 6.37 -9.76 8.26
C TRP A 60 6.37 -8.79 9.44
N PHE A 61 5.20 -8.54 10.01
CA PHE A 61 5.00 -7.60 11.10
C PHE A 61 4.30 -8.24 12.30
N ASP A 62 3.98 -9.53 12.28
CA ASP A 62 3.27 -10.21 13.38
C ASP A 62 1.93 -9.54 13.73
N ASP A 63 1.21 -9.10 12.70
CA ASP A 63 -0.03 -8.32 12.82
C ASP A 63 0.15 -6.94 13.52
N ASP A 64 1.40 -6.49 13.74
CA ASP A 64 1.73 -5.16 14.27
C ASP A 64 1.59 -4.07 13.20
N MET A 65 0.45 -3.41 13.22
CA MET A 65 0.14 -2.30 12.32
C MET A 65 0.90 -1.02 12.66
N HIS A 66 1.36 -0.84 13.91
CA HIS A 66 2.18 0.32 14.28
C HIS A 66 3.51 0.31 13.52
N ARG A 67 4.14 -0.86 13.34
CA ARG A 67 5.34 -0.98 12.49
C ARG A 67 5.07 -0.60 11.03
N VAL A 68 3.87 -0.87 10.54
CA VAL A 68 3.47 -0.48 9.18
C VAL A 68 3.30 1.04 9.08
N VAL A 69 2.71 1.67 10.10
CA VAL A 69 2.63 3.14 10.24
C VAL A 69 4.03 3.75 10.27
N GLU A 70 4.96 3.21 11.06
CA GLU A 70 6.36 3.68 11.11
C GLU A 70 7.05 3.59 9.74
N LEU A 71 6.82 2.51 8.99
CA LEU A 71 7.37 2.39 7.64
C LEU A 71 6.82 3.47 6.71
N ILE A 72 5.50 3.68 6.68
CA ILE A 72 4.86 4.72 5.87
C ILE A 72 5.36 6.12 6.29
N GLY A 73 5.43 6.39 7.59
CA GLY A 73 5.95 7.63 8.17
C GLY A 73 7.41 7.91 7.81
N SER A 74 8.18 6.88 7.46
CA SER A 74 9.59 7.02 7.08
C SER A 74 9.86 7.11 5.58
N LEU A 75 8.83 6.97 4.75
CA LEU A 75 8.92 7.10 3.29
C LEU A 75 9.36 8.51 2.89
N LYS A 76 10.08 8.59 1.78
CA LYS A 76 10.48 9.84 1.11
C LYS A 76 9.92 9.84 -0.30
N SER A 77 9.84 11.02 -0.92
CA SER A 77 9.44 11.13 -2.33
C SER A 77 10.35 10.34 -3.28
N SER A 78 11.62 10.13 -2.92
CA SER A 78 12.57 9.29 -3.67
C SER A 78 12.26 7.80 -3.63
N ASP A 79 11.43 7.36 -2.69
CA ASP A 79 11.07 5.95 -2.51
C ASP A 79 9.89 5.55 -3.42
N TYR A 80 9.26 6.52 -4.10
CA TYR A 80 8.17 6.29 -5.04
C TYR A 80 8.64 5.46 -6.23
N ILE A 81 7.82 4.48 -6.64
CA ILE A 81 8.05 3.63 -7.80
C ILE A 81 7.13 4.06 -8.93
N ASP A 82 5.83 3.87 -8.75
CA ASP A 82 4.79 4.15 -9.74
C ASP A 82 3.40 4.17 -9.10
N SER A 83 2.40 4.52 -9.90
CA SER A 83 0.99 4.46 -9.51
C SER A 83 0.23 3.53 -10.45
N GLU A 84 -0.70 2.76 -9.91
CA GLU A 84 -1.46 1.78 -10.70
C GLU A 84 -2.85 1.49 -10.12
N TRP A 85 -3.77 1.11 -11.00
CA TRP A 85 -5.03 0.51 -10.60
C TRP A 85 -4.82 -0.91 -10.11
N CYS A 86 -5.23 -1.16 -8.87
CA CYS A 86 -5.18 -2.47 -8.22
C CYS A 86 -6.58 -3.01 -8.01
N GLU A 87 -6.77 -4.30 -8.27
CA GLU A 87 -8.04 -5.00 -8.07
C GLU A 87 -7.96 -5.90 -6.82
N ASN A 88 -9.07 -6.06 -6.11
CA ASN A 88 -9.19 -7.02 -5.01
C ASN A 88 -9.71 -8.40 -5.42
N GLY A 89 -9.95 -8.63 -6.72
CA GLY A 89 -10.54 -9.86 -7.26
C GLY A 89 -12.04 -10.03 -6.95
N ALA A 90 -12.70 -9.02 -6.41
CA ALA A 90 -14.12 -9.02 -6.05
C ALA A 90 -14.87 -7.84 -6.70
N GLY A 91 -14.43 -7.42 -7.90
CA GLY A 91 -15.08 -6.35 -8.67
C GLY A 91 -14.87 -4.94 -8.11
N ALA A 92 -13.85 -4.73 -7.27
CA ALA A 92 -13.46 -3.41 -6.79
C ALA A 92 -12.00 -3.08 -7.12
N VAL A 93 -11.75 -1.81 -7.45
CA VAL A 93 -10.44 -1.28 -7.77
C VAL A 93 -10.08 -0.08 -6.90
N ALA A 94 -8.79 0.10 -6.66
CA ALA A 94 -8.22 1.28 -6.02
C ALA A 94 -7.00 1.73 -6.80
N ALA A 95 -6.88 3.04 -7.06
CA ALA A 95 -5.68 3.62 -7.64
C ALA A 95 -4.65 3.78 -6.52
N CYS A 96 -3.56 3.04 -6.59
CA CYS A 96 -2.56 2.99 -5.53
C CYS A 96 -1.25 3.62 -5.96
N ASP A 97 -0.56 4.25 -5.01
CA ASP A 97 0.86 4.60 -5.14
C ASP A 97 1.70 3.47 -4.55
N ALA A 98 2.79 3.11 -5.22
CA ALA A 98 3.77 2.12 -4.78
C ALA A 98 5.07 2.81 -4.37
N TYR A 99 5.64 2.37 -3.25
CA TYR A 99 6.91 2.83 -2.70
C TYR A 99 7.79 1.62 -2.33
N SER A 100 9.11 1.75 -2.46
CA SER A 100 10.08 0.81 -1.90
C SER A 100 11.06 1.51 -0.96
N ILE A 101 11.23 0.93 0.23
CA ILE A 101 12.19 1.42 1.22
C ILE A 101 13.07 0.30 1.73
N LYS A 102 14.36 0.61 1.88
CA LYS A 102 15.37 -0.31 2.43
C LYS A 102 15.63 0.03 3.89
N LYS A 103 15.46 -0.94 4.79
CA LYS A 103 15.70 -0.80 6.23
C LYS A 103 16.71 -1.84 6.69
N PHE A 104 17.39 -1.55 7.79
CA PHE A 104 18.17 -2.55 8.50
C PHE A 104 17.32 -3.05 9.67
N GLU A 105 17.00 -4.32 9.65
CA GLU A 105 16.30 -5.02 10.71
C GLU A 105 17.30 -5.85 11.52
N THR A 106 16.99 -6.11 12.78
CA THR A 106 17.78 -7.01 13.61
C THR A 106 17.15 -8.39 13.60
N ALA A 107 17.88 -9.40 13.14
CA ALA A 107 17.41 -10.79 13.14
C ALA A 107 17.14 -11.26 14.57
N PRO A 108 15.90 -11.68 14.91
CA PRO A 108 15.57 -12.05 16.30
C PRO A 108 16.45 -13.17 16.86
N ALA A 109 16.85 -14.13 16.01
CA ALA A 109 17.60 -15.31 16.42
C ALA A 109 19.12 -15.07 16.59
N THR A 110 19.72 -14.15 15.83
CA THR A 110 21.18 -13.98 15.77
C THR A 110 21.66 -12.60 16.20
N GLY A 111 20.75 -11.62 16.35
CA GLY A 111 21.10 -10.23 16.59
C GLY A 111 21.78 -9.55 15.39
N GLN A 112 21.91 -10.24 14.25
CA GLN A 112 22.58 -9.70 13.08
C GLN A 112 21.71 -8.64 12.41
N ARG A 113 22.34 -7.55 11.93
CA ARG A 113 21.68 -6.56 11.09
C ARG A 113 21.51 -7.10 9.68
N ILE A 114 20.26 -7.26 9.24
CA ILE A 114 19.89 -7.70 7.90
C ILE A 114 19.28 -6.51 7.16
N LYS A 115 19.67 -6.33 5.90
CA LYS A 115 19.04 -5.33 5.03
C LYS A 115 17.77 -5.92 4.42
N MET A 116 16.64 -5.31 4.71
CA MET A 116 15.32 -5.69 4.19
C MET A 116 14.83 -4.63 3.21
N GLU A 117 14.11 -5.06 2.17
CA GLU A 117 13.41 -4.18 1.24
C GLU A 117 11.90 -4.38 1.37
N TYR A 118 11.20 -3.30 1.72
CA TYR A 118 9.77 -3.27 1.92
C TYR A 118 9.10 -2.56 0.76
N PHE A 119 8.11 -3.22 0.16
CA PHE A 119 7.25 -2.66 -0.87
C PHE A 119 5.89 -2.34 -0.26
N LEU A 120 5.59 -1.05 -0.19
CA LEU A 120 4.33 -0.53 0.32
C LEU A 120 3.51 0.00 -0.83
N LYS A 121 2.22 -0.34 -0.85
CA LYS A 121 1.31 0.16 -1.85
C LYS A 121 0.00 0.58 -1.20
N PHE A 122 -0.37 1.84 -1.32
CA PHE A 122 -1.56 2.36 -0.65
C PHE A 122 -2.42 3.24 -1.54
N ALA A 123 -3.69 3.35 -1.18
CA ALA A 123 -4.64 4.28 -1.75
C ALA A 123 -5.41 4.98 -0.63
N VAL A 124 -5.77 6.25 -0.82
CA VAL A 124 -6.73 6.93 0.05
C VAL A 124 -8.14 6.66 -0.49
N SER A 125 -9.03 6.12 0.34
CA SER A 125 -10.41 5.86 -0.03
C SER A 125 -11.22 7.16 -0.12
N LYS A 126 -12.39 7.10 -0.77
CA LYS A 126 -13.38 8.20 -0.75
C LYS A 126 -13.85 8.59 0.66
N THR A 127 -13.62 7.74 1.66
CA THR A 127 -13.97 7.97 3.06
C THR A 127 -12.77 8.43 3.90
N GLY A 128 -11.63 8.73 3.28
CA GLY A 128 -10.41 9.18 3.96
C GLY A 128 -9.60 8.07 4.63
N LYS A 129 -9.98 6.79 4.43
CA LYS A 129 -9.23 5.64 4.97
C LYS A 129 -8.06 5.30 4.08
N VAL A 130 -6.94 4.85 4.66
CA VAL A 130 -5.79 4.37 3.89
C VAL A 130 -5.93 2.87 3.68
N VAL A 131 -6.15 2.50 2.42
CA VAL A 131 -6.23 1.12 1.95
C VAL A 131 -4.83 0.68 1.56
N LEU A 132 -4.32 -0.37 2.20
CA LEU A 132 -2.93 -0.79 2.08
C LEU A 132 -2.79 -2.20 1.52
N MET A 133 -1.72 -2.37 0.76
CA MET A 133 -1.08 -3.63 0.38
C MET A 133 0.40 -3.56 0.76
N VAL A 134 0.85 -4.55 1.54
CA VAL A 134 2.26 -4.68 1.91
C VAL A 134 2.82 -5.95 1.30
N SER A 135 4.07 -5.88 0.84
CA SER A 135 4.87 -7.06 0.55
C SER A 135 6.32 -6.81 0.96
N CYS A 136 6.95 -7.81 1.56
CA CYS A 136 8.37 -7.78 1.90
C CYS A 136 9.10 -8.85 1.08
N HIS A 137 10.22 -8.46 0.46
CA HIS A 137 11.15 -9.37 -0.19
C HIS A 137 12.47 -9.29 0.58
N GLY A 138 12.77 -10.36 1.32
CA GLY A 138 14.06 -10.54 2.01
C GLY A 138 15.03 -11.33 1.17
#